data_AF-A0A3D3W5J5-F1
#
_entry.id   AF-A0A3D3W5J5-F1
#
_cell.length_a   1.000
_cell.length_b   1.000
_cell.length_c   1.000
_cell.angle_alpha   90.00
_cell.angle_beta   90.00
_cell.angle_gamma   90.00
#
_symmetry.space_group_name_H-M   'P 1'
#
loop_
_entity.id
_entity.type
_entity.pdbx_description
1 polymer ?
#
loop_
_entity_poly.entity_id
_entity_poly.type
_entity_poly.pdbx_seq_one_letter_code
_entity_poly.pdbx_strand_id
1 'polypeptide(L)'
;MLHFLYLLSGIGICSSGSSGISAEDQSAERTITWSLQQNLQTDFTSSNPCPDDQLNPVWYFLRTTRSEGPVETRTWHRDGRYAPLTEAGKTLFGSPLDGWALHAAQPLAPAIGRITAEYDIGLKFNPGDILIAPGPDHAAIVAWRSPVSGRLEIQGSFEHGQSCCGTNSKIRWYVERGTAPDEGAGFTAVPLASGDSDFGTPLQLASFHIHDQLVQPDDYVYFIVDALSDQTATPHFGDGTRLQLTISVHGATAPPPPSFESDILPILTAKCHDCHGADAREAQLDLRTLSEILRGGENGPAVLRGDPHGSLLVDLVATGQMPPDSNNRLSATELALLNRWIKSGAPAEEEIVALPPHAQVTAADRHYWAFQPPRKAAEPAVRSADRARTSIDRFLLSKLEAQGLGFSPD
;
A
#
# COMPACT_ATOMS: atom_id res chain seq x y z
N MET A 1 -16.30 -30.40 42.41
CA MET A 1 -15.08 -29.63 42.76
C MET A 1 -14.07 -29.91 41.66
N LEU A 2 -13.71 -29.04 40.73
CA LEU A 2 -13.78 -27.58 40.61
C LEU A 2 -13.93 -27.28 39.09
N HIS A 3 -14.83 -26.36 38.74
CA HIS A 3 -14.96 -25.78 37.41
C HIS A 3 -13.88 -24.71 37.18
N PHE A 4 -13.35 -24.60 35.96
CA PHE A 4 -12.75 -23.36 35.47
C PHE A 4 -13.31 -23.07 34.06
N LEU A 5 -14.16 -22.05 33.99
CA LEU A 5 -14.56 -21.36 32.78
C LEU A 5 -13.39 -20.48 32.31
N TYR A 6 -13.17 -20.43 31.00
CA TYR A 6 -12.72 -19.20 30.35
C TYR A 6 -13.55 -18.99 29.07
N LEU A 7 -14.26 -17.87 29.04
CA LEU A 7 -14.90 -17.31 27.85
C LEU A 7 -13.82 -16.79 26.90
N LEU A 8 -13.96 -17.08 25.61
CA LEU A 8 -13.46 -16.21 24.55
C LEU A 8 -14.61 -15.91 23.58
N SER A 9 -14.91 -14.61 23.55
CA SER A 9 -15.82 -13.88 22.69
C SER A 9 -15.46 -14.01 21.21
N GLY A 10 -16.50 -13.97 20.38
CA GLY A 10 -16.43 -14.21 18.95
C GLY A 10 -15.69 -13.15 18.14
N ILE A 11 -15.07 -13.62 17.06
CA ILE A 11 -14.76 -12.86 15.86
C ILE A 11 -15.50 -13.58 14.72
N GLY A 12 -16.44 -12.86 14.11
CA GLY A 12 -17.26 -13.35 13.00
C GLY A 12 -16.45 -13.46 11.71
N ILE A 13 -16.20 -14.71 11.32
CA ILE A 13 -16.47 -15.32 10.01
C ILE A 13 -16.05 -14.50 8.76
N CYS A 14 -14.89 -14.85 8.21
CA CYS A 14 -14.68 -14.93 6.76
C CYS A 14 -15.26 -16.28 6.29
N SER A 15 -16.26 -16.28 5.40
CA SER A 15 -16.73 -17.53 4.78
C SER A 15 -15.90 -17.85 3.54
N SER A 16 -15.19 -18.96 3.60
CA SER A 16 -14.61 -19.65 2.45
C SER A 16 -15.61 -20.70 1.95
N GLY A 17 -16.03 -20.56 0.70
CA GLY A 17 -16.80 -21.57 -0.03
C GLY A 17 -16.00 -22.06 -1.22
N SER A 18 -15.27 -23.17 -1.06
CA SER A 18 -14.77 -23.95 -2.20
C SER A 18 -15.92 -24.82 -2.72
N SER A 19 -16.25 -24.74 -4.00
CA SER A 19 -17.14 -25.70 -4.66
C SER A 19 -16.67 -25.89 -6.10
N GLY A 20 -16.67 -27.15 -6.52
CA GLY A 20 -16.00 -27.65 -7.71
C GLY A 20 -16.46 -27.04 -9.03
N ILE A 21 -15.54 -27.09 -9.98
CA ILE A 21 -15.70 -26.66 -11.36
C ILE A 21 -16.71 -27.57 -12.06
N SER A 22 -17.91 -27.05 -12.33
CA SER A 22 -18.83 -27.51 -13.35
C SER A 22 -18.83 -26.46 -14.47
N ALA A 23 -18.51 -26.87 -15.69
CA ALA A 23 -18.47 -26.03 -16.86
C ALA A 23 -19.90 -25.74 -17.36
N GLU A 24 -20.60 -24.81 -16.69
CA GLU A 24 -21.86 -24.23 -17.14
C GLU A 24 -22.16 -22.96 -16.31
N ASP A 25 -21.36 -21.90 -16.51
CA ASP A 25 -21.77 -20.53 -16.18
C ASP A 25 -20.96 -19.52 -17.01
N GLN A 26 -21.36 -19.31 -18.27
CA GLN A 26 -20.93 -18.15 -19.04
C GLN A 26 -22.01 -17.07 -18.90
N SER A 27 -21.59 -15.88 -18.46
CA SER A 27 -22.27 -14.57 -18.54
C SER A 27 -23.08 -14.04 -17.34
N ALA A 28 -22.66 -14.30 -16.10
CA ALA A 28 -22.89 -13.28 -15.07
C ALA A 28 -21.96 -12.10 -15.36
N GLU A 29 -22.50 -10.96 -15.84
CA GLU A 29 -21.74 -9.73 -16.03
C GLU A 29 -21.07 -9.35 -14.70
N ARG A 30 -19.75 -9.56 -14.60
CA ARG A 30 -18.99 -9.22 -13.41
C ARG A 30 -19.07 -7.71 -13.22
N THR A 31 -19.73 -7.26 -12.14
CA THR A 31 -19.66 -5.86 -11.71
C THR A 31 -18.63 -5.76 -10.60
N ILE A 32 -17.69 -4.83 -10.74
CA ILE A 32 -16.73 -4.49 -9.69
C ILE A 32 -17.05 -3.08 -9.20
N THR A 33 -17.09 -2.91 -7.88
CA THR A 33 -17.45 -1.64 -7.26
C THR A 33 -16.34 -1.19 -6.30
N TRP A 34 -15.99 0.09 -6.41
CA TRP A 34 -15.12 0.80 -5.50
C TRP A 34 -15.91 1.89 -4.78
N SER A 35 -15.77 1.94 -3.46
CA SER A 35 -16.28 3.03 -2.63
C SER A 35 -15.08 3.75 -2.04
N LEU A 36 -14.95 5.06 -2.27
CA LEU A 36 -13.80 5.81 -1.76
C LEU A 36 -13.67 5.66 -0.24
N GLN A 37 -14.77 5.74 0.49
CA GLN A 37 -14.80 5.60 1.94
C GLN A 37 -14.33 4.20 2.40
N GLN A 38 -14.79 3.14 1.74
CA GLN A 38 -14.45 1.76 2.13
C GLN A 38 -13.05 1.35 1.66
N ASN A 39 -12.61 1.88 0.52
CA ASN A 39 -11.34 1.53 -0.09
C ASN A 39 -10.18 2.42 0.36
N LEU A 40 -10.44 3.58 0.96
CA LEU A 40 -9.40 4.37 1.61
C LEU A 40 -8.92 3.65 2.87
N GLN A 41 -7.87 2.84 2.70
CA GLN A 41 -7.22 2.12 3.78
C GLN A 41 -6.39 3.10 4.63
N THR A 42 -6.44 2.93 5.94
CA THR A 42 -5.55 3.66 6.87
C THR A 42 -4.35 2.83 7.22
N ASP A 43 -3.44 2.76 6.27
CA ASP A 43 -2.01 2.54 6.50
C ASP A 43 -1.27 3.40 5.49
N PHE A 44 -1.08 4.67 5.82
CA PHE A 44 -0.45 5.64 4.95
C PHE A 44 1.06 5.40 4.96
N THR A 45 1.51 4.49 4.09
CA THR A 45 2.92 4.34 3.74
C THR A 45 3.45 5.63 3.11
N SER A 46 4.77 5.79 2.99
CA SER A 46 5.37 6.98 2.34
C SER A 46 5.11 7.08 0.84
N SER A 47 4.51 6.05 0.22
CA SER A 47 4.20 6.02 -1.22
C SER A 47 2.70 6.20 -1.48
N ASN A 48 2.35 7.20 -2.29
CA ASN A 48 0.97 7.63 -2.55
C ASN A 48 0.30 6.78 -3.64
N PRO A 49 -0.12 5.56 -3.33
CA PRO A 49 -1.46 5.16 -3.77
C PRO A 49 -2.17 4.18 -2.82
N CYS A 50 -3.50 4.23 -2.80
CA CYS A 50 -4.33 3.27 -2.08
C CYS A 50 -4.79 2.15 -3.04
N PRO A 51 -4.38 0.89 -2.81
CA PRO A 51 -4.68 -0.19 -3.75
C PRO A 51 -6.07 -0.80 -3.56
N ASP A 52 -6.53 -1.57 -4.56
CA ASP A 52 -7.67 -2.47 -4.43
C ASP A 52 -7.31 -3.79 -3.72
N ASP A 53 -8.27 -4.71 -3.65
CA ASP A 53 -8.10 -6.03 -3.03
C ASP A 53 -7.06 -6.93 -3.73
N GLN A 54 -6.70 -6.58 -4.96
CA GLN A 54 -5.73 -7.26 -5.81
C GLN A 54 -4.39 -6.55 -5.85
N LEU A 55 -4.17 -5.57 -4.95
CA LEU A 55 -2.95 -4.75 -4.87
C LEU A 55 -2.73 -3.83 -6.08
N ASN A 56 -3.76 -3.59 -6.91
CA ASN A 56 -3.66 -2.61 -7.99
C ASN A 56 -3.74 -1.21 -7.40
N PRO A 57 -2.78 -0.31 -7.69
CA PRO A 57 -2.94 1.12 -7.39
C PRO A 57 -4.14 1.68 -8.14
N VAL A 58 -5.20 2.02 -7.41
CA VAL A 58 -6.46 2.52 -7.98
C VAL A 58 -6.79 3.94 -7.54
N TRP A 59 -6.30 4.40 -6.38
CA TRP A 59 -6.50 5.77 -5.91
C TRP A 59 -5.19 6.54 -5.80
N TYR A 60 -5.21 7.78 -6.26
CA TYR A 60 -4.08 8.72 -6.22
C TYR A 60 -4.55 10.05 -5.64
N PHE A 61 -3.74 10.63 -4.74
CA PHE A 61 -4.03 11.92 -4.12
C PHE A 61 -3.08 12.97 -4.64
N LEU A 62 -3.61 13.92 -5.40
CA LEU A 62 -2.86 14.84 -6.21
C LEU A 62 -3.23 16.29 -5.92
N ARG A 63 -2.44 17.18 -6.48
CA ARG A 63 -2.70 18.62 -6.55
C ARG A 63 -2.37 19.15 -7.95
N THR A 64 -2.89 20.33 -8.28
CA THR A 64 -2.40 21.08 -9.44
C THR A 64 -0.93 21.45 -9.27
N THR A 65 -0.24 21.71 -10.38
CA THR A 65 1.14 22.24 -10.38
C THR A 65 1.19 23.74 -10.68
N ARG A 66 0.12 24.30 -11.24
CA ARG A 66 0.08 25.70 -11.73
C ARG A 66 -1.25 26.36 -11.44
N SER A 67 -1.18 27.66 -11.19
CA SER A 67 -2.34 28.52 -10.96
C SER A 67 -2.01 29.98 -11.26
N GLU A 68 -3.01 30.78 -11.60
CA GLU A 68 -2.84 32.18 -12.04
C GLU A 68 -3.73 33.14 -11.25
N GLY A 69 -3.29 34.40 -11.17
CA GLY A 69 -3.97 35.48 -10.43
C GLY A 69 -3.49 35.64 -8.99
N PRO A 70 -3.97 36.65 -8.26
CA PRO A 70 -3.82 36.71 -6.81
C PRO A 70 -4.84 35.79 -6.12
N VAL A 71 -4.67 35.51 -4.83
CA VAL A 71 -5.49 34.56 -4.06
C VAL A 71 -7.00 34.90 -4.14
N GLU A 72 -7.35 36.18 -4.24
CA GLU A 72 -8.74 36.66 -4.28
C GLU A 72 -9.44 36.48 -5.63
N THR A 73 -8.70 36.13 -6.68
CA THR A 73 -9.26 35.90 -8.03
C THR A 73 -8.60 34.70 -8.72
N ARG A 74 -8.11 33.77 -7.88
CA ARG A 74 -7.29 32.64 -8.31
C ARG A 74 -8.06 31.77 -9.31
N THR A 75 -7.40 31.43 -10.41
CA THR A 75 -7.91 30.47 -11.39
C THR A 75 -6.93 29.30 -11.53
N TRP A 76 -7.47 28.09 -11.48
CA TRP A 76 -6.73 26.84 -11.60
C TRP A 76 -6.59 26.39 -13.05
N HIS A 77 -5.41 25.91 -13.43
CA HIS A 77 -5.22 25.28 -14.72
C HIS A 77 -5.60 23.80 -14.64
N ARG A 78 -6.65 23.42 -15.37
CA ARG A 78 -7.07 22.03 -15.59
C ARG A 78 -6.39 21.46 -16.84
N ASP A 79 -5.08 21.63 -16.89
CA ASP A 79 -4.23 21.22 -18.02
C ASP A 79 -3.55 19.86 -17.78
N GLY A 80 -4.06 19.10 -16.82
CA GLY A 80 -3.60 17.74 -16.51
C GLY A 80 -2.23 17.67 -15.84
N ARG A 81 -1.59 18.81 -15.53
CA ARG A 81 -0.31 18.82 -14.83
C ARG A 81 -0.49 18.71 -13.34
N TYR A 82 -0.46 17.48 -12.86
CA TYR A 82 -0.74 17.13 -11.47
C TYR A 82 0.45 16.46 -10.80
N ALA A 83 0.66 16.80 -9.53
CA ALA A 83 1.72 16.28 -8.69
C ALA A 83 1.13 15.53 -7.49
N PRO A 84 1.74 14.45 -6.99
CA PRO A 84 1.34 13.81 -5.75
C PRO A 84 1.40 14.78 -4.55
N LEU A 85 0.50 14.59 -3.59
CA LEU A 85 0.74 15.05 -2.22
C LEU A 85 1.91 14.23 -1.63
N THR A 86 2.68 14.80 -0.71
CA THR A 86 4.02 14.27 -0.35
C THR A 86 4.22 14.02 1.13
N GLU A 87 3.35 14.52 2.00
CA GLU A 87 3.45 14.39 3.45
C GLU A 87 2.28 13.57 3.98
N ALA A 88 2.57 12.46 4.65
CA ALA A 88 1.58 11.64 5.32
C ALA A 88 1.61 11.89 6.83
N GLY A 89 0.44 11.97 7.47
CA GLY A 89 0.32 12.26 8.90
C GLY A 89 -0.98 11.75 9.52
N LYS A 90 -1.00 11.70 10.86
CA LYS A 90 -2.18 11.37 11.69
C LYS A 90 -2.94 12.60 12.18
N THR A 91 -2.41 13.77 11.85
CA THR A 91 -3.05 15.06 12.10
C THR A 91 -2.75 16.00 10.95
N LEU A 92 -3.68 16.91 10.69
CA LEU A 92 -3.47 18.04 9.80
C LEU A 92 -4.24 19.22 10.40
N PHE A 93 -3.59 20.38 10.51
CA PHE A 93 -4.13 21.57 11.19
C PHE A 93 -4.64 21.31 12.63
N GLY A 94 -4.10 20.29 13.31
CA GLY A 94 -4.53 19.86 14.64
C GLY A 94 -5.79 19.00 14.66
N SER A 95 -6.39 18.70 13.50
CA SER A 95 -7.53 17.80 13.37
C SER A 95 -7.09 16.33 13.37
N PRO A 96 -7.85 15.41 13.99
CA PRO A 96 -7.56 13.98 14.01
C PRO A 96 -7.93 13.34 12.67
N LEU A 97 -6.98 13.29 11.74
CA LEU A 97 -7.15 12.70 10.43
C LEU A 97 -5.90 11.94 10.02
N ASP A 98 -6.10 10.75 9.49
CA ASP A 98 -5.03 10.04 8.81
C ASP A 98 -5.10 10.44 7.32
N GLY A 99 -4.05 11.07 6.78
CA GLY A 99 -4.13 11.66 5.44
C GLY A 99 -2.82 12.17 4.84
N TRP A 100 -2.95 12.80 3.69
CA TRP A 100 -1.88 13.30 2.84
C TRP A 100 -2.03 14.81 2.60
N ALA A 101 -0.91 15.52 2.63
CA ALA A 101 -0.85 16.94 2.34
C ALA A 101 0.41 17.30 1.54
N LEU A 102 0.43 18.52 0.99
CA LEU A 102 1.67 19.12 0.50
C LEU A 102 2.59 19.42 1.69
N HIS A 103 3.91 19.25 1.52
CA HIS A 103 4.93 19.56 2.53
C HIS A 103 4.70 20.95 3.14
N ALA A 104 4.14 21.03 4.35
CA ALA A 104 3.63 22.30 4.85
C ALA A 104 3.89 22.52 6.34
N ALA A 105 4.90 23.36 6.57
CA ALA A 105 4.96 24.25 7.72
C ALA A 105 3.86 25.36 7.69
N GLN A 106 2.84 25.26 6.81
CA GLN A 106 1.82 26.29 6.58
C GLN A 106 0.39 25.77 6.74
N PRO A 107 -0.54 26.55 7.32
CA PRO A 107 -1.90 26.13 7.64
C PRO A 107 -2.86 25.98 6.44
N LEU A 108 -2.35 25.98 5.21
CA LEU A 108 -3.16 26.18 4.00
C LEU A 108 -2.84 25.20 2.86
N ALA A 109 -2.10 24.12 3.09
CA ALA A 109 -1.83 23.15 2.04
C ALA A 109 -3.09 22.39 1.57
N PRO A 110 -3.18 22.02 0.27
CA PRO A 110 -4.20 21.05 -0.15
C PRO A 110 -3.99 19.74 0.59
N ALA A 111 -5.09 19.11 0.99
CA ALA A 111 -5.05 17.87 1.75
C ALA A 111 -6.25 16.96 1.50
N ILE A 112 -6.00 15.66 1.65
CA ILE A 112 -6.99 14.60 1.51
C ILE A 112 -6.74 13.59 2.64
N GLY A 113 -7.78 13.22 3.39
CA GLY A 113 -7.62 12.27 4.48
C GLY A 113 -8.92 11.68 5.00
N ARG A 114 -8.79 10.59 5.75
CA ARG A 114 -9.90 9.96 6.46
C ARG A 114 -10.00 10.56 7.86
N ILE A 115 -11.21 10.93 8.25
CA ILE A 115 -11.52 11.37 9.60
C ILE A 115 -11.45 10.17 10.55
N THR A 116 -10.71 10.28 11.67
CA THR A 116 -10.51 9.18 12.62
C THR A 116 -11.26 9.35 13.94
N ALA A 117 -11.74 10.55 14.22
CA ALA A 117 -12.57 10.88 15.37
C ALA A 117 -13.57 11.95 14.99
N GLU A 118 -14.67 12.06 15.74
CA GLU A 118 -15.61 13.17 15.56
C GLU A 118 -14.85 14.50 15.64
N TYR A 119 -15.11 15.35 14.65
CA TYR A 119 -14.44 16.62 14.52
C TYR A 119 -15.40 17.65 13.93
N ASP A 120 -15.41 18.84 14.51
CA ASP A 120 -16.33 19.91 14.15
C ASP A 120 -15.53 21.19 13.88
N ILE A 121 -15.52 21.60 12.60
CA ILE A 121 -14.95 22.88 12.13
C ILE A 121 -16.01 23.76 11.47
N GLY A 122 -17.28 23.57 11.85
CA GLY A 122 -18.43 24.10 11.14
C GLY A 122 -19.07 23.08 10.20
N LEU A 123 -18.37 21.98 9.89
CA LEU A 123 -18.91 20.70 9.43
C LEU A 123 -18.68 19.66 10.52
N LYS A 124 -19.73 18.94 10.92
CA LYS A 124 -19.57 17.72 11.71
C LYS A 124 -19.16 16.58 10.81
N PHE A 125 -17.90 16.18 10.94
CA PHE A 125 -17.39 14.96 10.35
C PHE A 125 -17.54 13.80 11.32
N ASN A 126 -17.93 12.66 10.77
CA ASN A 126 -17.97 11.40 11.50
C ASN A 126 -16.70 10.58 11.20
N PRO A 127 -16.29 9.71 12.12
CA PRO A 127 -15.24 8.72 11.83
C PRO A 127 -15.54 7.97 10.53
N GLY A 128 -14.55 7.91 9.65
CA GLY A 128 -14.66 7.30 8.32
C GLY A 128 -15.04 8.25 7.20
N ASP A 129 -15.47 9.48 7.47
CA ASP A 129 -15.70 10.46 6.40
C ASP A 129 -14.39 10.79 5.66
N ILE A 130 -14.50 11.07 4.37
CA ILE A 130 -13.39 11.54 3.55
C ILE A 130 -13.43 13.06 3.49
N LEU A 131 -12.41 13.69 4.06
CA LEU A 131 -12.17 15.12 3.96
C LEU A 131 -11.26 15.39 2.76
N ILE A 132 -11.70 16.29 1.89
CA ILE A 132 -10.89 16.92 0.86
C ILE A 132 -10.91 18.43 1.09
N ALA A 133 -9.73 19.02 1.14
CA ALA A 133 -9.54 20.44 1.39
C ALA A 133 -8.57 21.02 0.34
N PRO A 134 -9.02 21.95 -0.53
CA PRO A 134 -8.10 22.68 -1.40
C PRO A 134 -7.21 23.62 -0.58
N GLY A 135 -6.07 23.98 -1.16
CA GLY A 135 -5.23 25.07 -0.67
C GLY A 135 -5.49 26.38 -1.44
N PRO A 136 -4.87 27.50 -1.02
CA PRO A 136 -5.03 28.80 -1.64
C PRO A 136 -4.28 28.89 -2.97
N ASP A 137 -3.26 28.04 -3.14
CA ASP A 137 -2.38 27.97 -4.31
C ASP A 137 -2.43 26.60 -5.02
N HIS A 138 -3.30 25.68 -4.58
CA HIS A 138 -3.52 24.40 -5.27
C HIS A 138 -4.93 23.83 -5.05
N ALA A 139 -5.51 23.24 -6.10
CA ALA A 139 -6.68 22.36 -5.94
C ALA A 139 -6.29 21.05 -5.24
N ALA A 140 -7.26 20.40 -4.60
CA ALA A 140 -7.12 19.05 -4.10
C ALA A 140 -7.82 18.07 -5.07
N ILE A 141 -7.16 16.95 -5.38
CA ILE A 141 -7.60 16.05 -6.44
C ILE A 141 -7.53 14.61 -5.93
N VAL A 142 -8.65 13.90 -5.99
CA VAL A 142 -8.68 12.44 -5.90
C VAL A 142 -8.77 11.90 -7.32
N ALA A 143 -7.83 11.07 -7.73
CA ALA A 143 -7.89 10.39 -9.03
C ALA A 143 -8.12 8.90 -8.84
N TRP A 144 -9.06 8.34 -9.60
CA TRP A 144 -9.28 6.92 -9.74
C TRP A 144 -8.68 6.43 -11.06
N ARG A 145 -7.86 5.38 -10.99
CA ARG A 145 -7.34 4.67 -12.16
C ARG A 145 -8.09 3.36 -12.32
N SER A 146 -8.65 3.11 -13.50
CA SER A 146 -9.36 1.87 -13.75
C SER A 146 -8.39 0.68 -13.80
N PRO A 147 -8.60 -0.38 -13.00
CA PRO A 147 -7.83 -1.61 -13.08
C PRO A 147 -8.42 -2.59 -14.12
N VAL A 148 -9.57 -2.28 -14.71
CA VAL A 148 -10.34 -3.16 -15.60
C VAL A 148 -10.90 -2.40 -16.81
N SER A 149 -11.32 -3.15 -17.83
CA SER A 149 -12.18 -2.62 -18.89
C SER A 149 -13.65 -2.87 -18.57
N GLY A 150 -14.55 -2.05 -19.11
CA GLY A 150 -16.00 -2.28 -19.01
C GLY A 150 -16.84 -1.02 -19.20
N ARG A 151 -18.08 -1.05 -18.69
CA ARG A 151 -18.99 0.10 -18.66
C ARG A 151 -19.01 0.73 -17.26
N LEU A 152 -18.44 1.92 -17.16
CA LEU A 152 -18.27 2.72 -15.96
C LEU A 152 -19.54 3.49 -15.62
N GLU A 153 -19.95 3.37 -14.37
CA GLU A 153 -20.95 4.17 -13.68
C GLU A 153 -20.29 4.82 -12.45
N ILE A 154 -20.58 6.10 -12.22
CA ILE A 154 -20.09 6.83 -11.05
C ILE A 154 -21.27 7.55 -10.40
N GLN A 155 -21.46 7.30 -9.11
CA GLN A 155 -22.41 8.02 -8.28
C GLN A 155 -21.65 8.69 -7.14
N GLY A 156 -21.93 9.96 -6.89
CA GLY A 156 -21.22 10.67 -5.84
C GLY A 156 -21.81 12.01 -5.48
N SER A 157 -21.19 12.62 -4.48
CA SER A 157 -21.53 13.96 -4.02
C SER A 157 -20.31 14.69 -3.47
N PHE A 158 -20.33 16.01 -3.67
CA PHE A 158 -19.45 16.96 -2.99
C PHE A 158 -20.31 17.76 -2.01
N GLU A 159 -19.99 17.66 -0.72
CA GLU A 159 -20.68 18.41 0.31
C GLU A 159 -19.75 19.44 0.93
N HIS A 160 -20.00 20.71 0.63
CA HIS A 160 -19.27 21.80 1.27
C HIS A 160 -19.78 22.00 2.70
N GLY A 161 -18.91 21.75 3.67
CA GLY A 161 -19.35 21.65 5.05
C GLY A 161 -19.00 22.82 5.94
N GLN A 162 -18.15 23.75 5.50
CA GLN A 162 -17.54 24.70 6.40
C GLN A 162 -18.36 25.99 6.51
N SER A 163 -18.68 26.39 7.74
CA SER A 163 -19.51 27.57 8.04
C SER A 163 -18.75 28.71 8.72
N CYS A 164 -17.55 28.42 9.23
CA CYS A 164 -16.80 29.32 10.10
C CYS A 164 -16.19 30.54 9.40
N CYS A 165 -16.33 30.64 8.07
CA CYS A 165 -15.74 31.71 7.25
C CYS A 165 -16.79 32.68 6.64
N GLY A 166 -18.08 32.59 7.02
CA GLY A 166 -19.14 33.52 6.60
C GLY A 166 -19.93 33.06 5.37
N THR A 167 -20.69 33.99 4.74
CA THR A 167 -21.57 33.74 3.55
C THR A 167 -20.83 33.34 2.27
N ASN A 168 -19.53 33.06 2.36
CA ASN A 168 -18.58 33.16 1.25
C ASN A 168 -17.70 31.91 1.06
N SER A 169 -17.93 30.84 1.81
CA SER A 169 -17.21 29.58 1.65
C SER A 169 -17.96 28.75 0.60
N LYS A 170 -17.43 28.71 -0.61
CA LYS A 170 -17.99 27.96 -1.73
C LYS A 170 -16.88 27.15 -2.37
N ILE A 171 -17.21 25.94 -2.78
CA ILE A 171 -16.30 25.13 -3.59
C ILE A 171 -16.86 24.96 -4.99
N ARG A 172 -15.95 24.94 -5.94
CA ARG A 172 -16.24 24.46 -7.28
C ARG A 172 -15.66 23.06 -7.40
N TRP A 173 -16.45 22.14 -7.94
CA TRP A 173 -16.04 20.76 -8.10
C TRP A 173 -16.18 20.32 -9.55
N TYR A 174 -15.35 19.36 -9.91
CA TYR A 174 -15.34 18.77 -11.25
C TYR A 174 -15.14 17.26 -11.18
N VAL A 175 -15.73 16.59 -12.16
CA VAL A 175 -15.44 15.21 -12.50
C VAL A 175 -14.96 15.20 -13.94
N GLU A 176 -13.74 14.74 -14.15
CA GLU A 176 -13.08 14.79 -15.44
C GLU A 176 -12.41 13.46 -15.76
N ARG A 177 -12.18 13.18 -17.04
CA ARG A 177 -11.40 12.03 -17.50
C ARG A 177 -10.15 12.50 -18.24
N GLY A 178 -9.07 11.73 -18.10
CA GLY A 178 -7.80 12.00 -18.78
C GLY A 178 -6.86 10.81 -18.81
N THR A 179 -5.65 11.05 -19.31
CA THR A 179 -4.52 10.11 -19.22
C THR A 179 -3.87 10.19 -17.86
N ALA A 180 -2.91 9.31 -17.56
CA ALA A 180 -2.14 9.37 -16.31
C ALA A 180 -1.62 10.79 -15.97
N PRO A 181 -1.59 11.16 -14.67
CA PRO A 181 -1.08 12.45 -14.24
C PRO A 181 0.38 12.62 -14.62
N ASP A 182 0.73 13.79 -15.17
CA ASP A 182 2.09 14.11 -15.62
C ASP A 182 2.40 15.58 -15.30
N GLU A 183 3.39 15.82 -14.44
CA GLU A 183 3.77 17.17 -14.00
C GLU A 183 4.34 18.06 -15.13
N GLY A 184 4.84 17.46 -16.21
CA GLY A 184 5.53 18.13 -17.30
C GLY A 184 4.66 18.40 -18.53
N ALA A 185 4.16 17.34 -19.17
CA ALA A 185 3.34 17.42 -20.37
C ALA A 185 1.91 17.83 -20.02
N GLY A 186 1.34 17.22 -18.98
CA GLY A 186 -0.09 17.31 -18.67
C GLY A 186 -0.97 16.71 -19.76
N PHE A 187 -2.28 16.99 -19.70
CA PHE A 187 -3.27 16.52 -20.67
C PHE A 187 -4.49 17.45 -20.71
N THR A 188 -5.21 17.45 -21.83
CA THR A 188 -6.50 18.14 -21.90
C THR A 188 -7.58 17.23 -21.34
N ALA A 189 -8.17 17.64 -20.22
CA ALA A 189 -9.20 16.88 -19.56
C ALA A 189 -10.52 16.85 -20.36
N VAL A 190 -11.22 15.72 -20.34
CA VAL A 190 -12.57 15.58 -20.86
C VAL A 190 -13.55 15.75 -19.70
N PRO A 191 -14.36 16.83 -19.67
CA PRO A 191 -15.29 17.06 -18.58
C PRO A 191 -16.44 16.04 -18.60
N LEU A 192 -16.79 15.50 -17.43
CA LEU A 192 -17.92 14.58 -17.23
C LEU A 192 -19.04 15.22 -16.42
N ALA A 193 -18.69 15.96 -15.35
CA ALA A 193 -19.62 16.72 -14.53
C ALA A 193 -18.91 17.89 -13.85
N SER A 194 -19.66 18.91 -13.45
CA SER A 194 -19.14 20.04 -12.67
C SER A 194 -20.26 20.77 -11.96
N GLY A 195 -19.94 21.46 -10.88
CA GLY A 195 -20.89 22.33 -10.20
C GLY A 195 -20.24 23.11 -9.07
N ASP A 196 -21.08 23.83 -8.34
CA ASP A 196 -20.69 24.56 -7.14
C ASP A 196 -21.39 23.93 -5.93
N SER A 197 -20.76 23.99 -4.76
CA SER A 197 -21.35 23.61 -3.48
C SER A 197 -21.12 24.72 -2.45
N ASP A 198 -22.16 25.04 -1.70
CA ASP A 198 -22.25 26.26 -0.87
C ASP A 198 -23.01 25.98 0.42
N PHE A 199 -22.37 26.24 1.56
CA PHE A 199 -22.83 25.83 2.87
C PHE A 199 -24.15 26.52 3.24
N GLY A 200 -25.08 25.77 3.83
CA GLY A 200 -26.37 26.33 4.26
C GLY A 200 -27.32 26.70 3.12
N THR A 201 -26.96 26.37 1.87
CA THR A 201 -27.82 26.54 0.70
C THR A 201 -28.32 25.18 0.20
N PRO A 202 -29.34 25.13 -0.70
CA PRO A 202 -29.71 23.89 -1.37
C PRO A 202 -28.59 23.23 -2.18
N LEU A 203 -27.50 23.96 -2.48
CA LEU A 203 -26.32 23.45 -3.17
C LEU A 203 -25.26 22.87 -2.21
N GLN A 204 -25.51 22.92 -0.89
CA GLN A 204 -24.59 22.35 0.10
C GLN A 204 -24.24 20.91 -0.21
N LEU A 205 -25.21 20.11 -0.67
CA LEU A 205 -24.97 18.75 -1.15
C LEU A 205 -25.13 18.72 -2.67
N ALA A 206 -24.02 18.70 -3.38
CA ALA A 206 -24.01 18.64 -4.84
C ALA A 206 -23.77 17.21 -5.31
N SER A 207 -24.86 16.50 -5.63
CA SER A 207 -24.82 15.13 -6.15
C SER A 207 -24.69 15.07 -7.67
N PHE A 208 -24.04 14.03 -8.17
CA PHE A 208 -23.92 13.76 -9.59
C PHE A 208 -24.00 12.25 -9.88
N HIS A 209 -24.35 11.93 -11.12
CA HIS A 209 -24.40 10.56 -11.62
C HIS A 209 -23.91 10.53 -13.06
N ILE A 210 -22.84 9.79 -13.31
CA ILE A 210 -22.28 9.54 -14.64
C ILE A 210 -22.62 8.09 -14.98
N HIS A 211 -23.24 7.88 -16.13
CA HIS A 211 -23.64 6.54 -16.58
C HIS A 211 -22.94 6.18 -17.89
N ASP A 212 -22.81 4.87 -18.08
CA ASP A 212 -22.54 4.23 -19.35
C ASP A 212 -21.29 4.72 -20.11
N GLN A 213 -20.21 5.02 -19.38
CA GLN A 213 -18.94 5.41 -19.99
C GLN A 213 -18.10 4.16 -20.29
N LEU A 214 -17.57 4.01 -21.50
CA LEU A 214 -16.57 2.96 -21.74
C LEU A 214 -15.29 3.29 -20.96
N VAL A 215 -14.68 2.31 -20.31
CA VAL A 215 -13.40 2.47 -19.62
C VAL A 215 -12.45 1.33 -19.99
N GLN A 216 -11.16 1.62 -20.08
CA GLN A 216 -10.07 0.68 -20.26
C GLN A 216 -9.17 0.65 -19.02
N PRO A 217 -8.37 -0.41 -18.82
CA PRO A 217 -7.30 -0.39 -17.84
C PRO A 217 -6.42 0.85 -18.07
N ASP A 218 -6.01 1.49 -16.97
CA ASP A 218 -5.18 2.70 -16.95
C ASP A 218 -5.86 4.00 -17.42
N ASP A 219 -7.16 3.99 -17.72
CA ASP A 219 -7.94 5.22 -17.82
C ASP A 219 -8.07 5.89 -16.45
N TYR A 220 -7.97 7.22 -16.40
CA TYR A 220 -8.11 7.99 -15.17
C TYR A 220 -9.39 8.82 -15.15
N VAL A 221 -10.03 8.86 -13.97
CA VAL A 221 -11.09 9.80 -13.63
C VAL A 221 -10.64 10.64 -12.44
N TYR A 222 -10.82 11.96 -12.54
CA TYR A 222 -10.38 12.95 -11.58
C TYR A 222 -11.59 13.60 -10.90
N PHE A 223 -11.55 13.63 -9.57
CA PHE A 223 -12.50 14.31 -8.71
C PHE A 223 -11.78 15.49 -8.06
N ILE A 224 -12.11 16.69 -8.52
CA ILE A 224 -11.35 17.91 -8.25
C ILE A 224 -12.20 18.81 -7.37
N VAL A 225 -11.59 19.33 -6.30
CA VAL A 225 -12.18 20.38 -5.46
C VAL A 225 -11.29 21.61 -5.52
N ASP A 226 -11.91 22.70 -5.99
CA ASP A 226 -11.33 24.02 -6.11
C ASP A 226 -11.99 24.95 -5.09
N ALA A 227 -11.19 25.81 -4.46
CA ALA A 227 -11.72 26.95 -3.72
C ALA A 227 -12.35 27.94 -4.71
N LEU A 228 -13.62 28.31 -4.50
CA LEU A 228 -14.26 29.35 -5.29
C LEU A 228 -14.03 30.70 -4.61
N SER A 229 -13.21 31.55 -5.24
CA SER A 229 -12.88 32.84 -4.66
C SER A 229 -14.09 33.79 -4.63
N ASP A 230 -14.25 34.49 -3.52
CA ASP A 230 -15.33 35.45 -3.24
C ASP A 230 -14.88 36.91 -3.44
N GLN A 231 -13.68 37.13 -4.02
CA GLN A 231 -13.06 38.45 -4.21
C GLN A 231 -12.60 39.14 -2.91
N THR A 232 -12.46 38.40 -1.79
CA THR A 232 -11.94 38.97 -0.53
C THR A 232 -10.45 38.67 -0.33
N ALA A 233 -9.74 39.61 0.31
CA ALA A 233 -8.28 39.65 0.50
C ALA A 233 -7.68 38.56 1.42
N THR A 234 -8.49 37.61 1.88
CA THR A 234 -8.06 36.53 2.78
C THR A 234 -8.24 35.19 2.09
N PRO A 235 -7.19 34.36 1.96
CA PRO A 235 -7.36 32.98 1.54
C PRO A 235 -8.34 32.27 2.48
N HIS A 236 -9.38 31.65 1.94
CA HIS A 236 -10.30 30.83 2.72
C HIS A 236 -9.51 29.70 3.38
N PHE A 237 -9.62 29.61 4.72
CA PHE A 237 -8.70 28.83 5.58
C PHE A 237 -8.96 27.31 5.60
N GLY A 238 -9.79 26.84 4.69
CA GLY A 238 -10.25 25.47 4.63
C GLY A 238 -11.64 25.49 4.05
N ASP A 239 -11.83 24.87 2.90
CA ASP A 239 -13.14 24.53 2.41
C ASP A 239 -13.34 23.04 2.59
N GLY A 240 -13.45 22.64 3.86
CA GLY A 240 -13.62 21.23 4.22
C GLY A 240 -14.82 20.66 3.48
N THR A 241 -14.52 19.79 2.52
CA THR A 241 -15.52 19.18 1.65
C THR A 241 -15.56 17.70 1.94
N ARG A 242 -16.75 17.17 2.21
CA ARG A 242 -16.97 15.73 2.33
C ARG A 242 -17.20 15.17 0.93
N LEU A 243 -16.39 14.19 0.55
CA LEU A 243 -16.49 13.50 -0.74
C LEU A 243 -17.03 12.09 -0.55
N GLN A 244 -18.17 11.79 -1.16
CA GLN A 244 -18.71 10.45 -1.23
C GLN A 244 -18.72 9.98 -2.67
N LEU A 245 -18.10 8.83 -2.95
CA LEU A 245 -17.98 8.28 -4.29
C LEU A 245 -18.20 6.77 -4.27
N THR A 246 -19.01 6.30 -5.21
CA THR A 246 -19.11 4.91 -5.61
C THR A 246 -18.86 4.83 -7.11
N ILE A 247 -17.89 4.01 -7.50
CA ILE A 247 -17.53 3.72 -8.87
C ILE A 247 -17.86 2.27 -9.14
N SER A 248 -18.64 1.99 -10.17
CA SER A 248 -18.97 0.63 -10.60
C SER A 248 -18.55 0.44 -12.05
N VAL A 249 -17.95 -0.71 -12.36
CA VAL A 249 -17.70 -1.12 -13.74
C VAL A 249 -18.46 -2.41 -14.01
N HIS A 250 -19.43 -2.34 -14.92
CA HIS A 250 -20.22 -3.47 -15.40
C HIS A 250 -19.52 -4.17 -16.56
N GLY A 251 -19.68 -5.49 -16.66
CA GLY A 251 -18.96 -6.30 -17.65
C GLY A 251 -17.43 -6.23 -17.46
N ALA A 252 -16.99 -6.07 -16.20
CA ALA A 252 -15.60 -5.81 -15.85
C ALA A 252 -14.68 -6.94 -16.29
N THR A 253 -13.71 -6.62 -17.14
CA THR A 253 -12.67 -7.55 -17.59
C THR A 253 -11.30 -7.04 -17.17
N ALA A 254 -10.62 -7.80 -16.31
CA ALA A 254 -9.26 -7.49 -15.88
C ALA A 254 -8.27 -7.68 -17.04
N PRO A 255 -7.18 -6.87 -17.10
CA PRO A 255 -6.10 -7.12 -18.03
C PRO A 255 -5.51 -8.52 -17.78
N PRO A 256 -4.92 -9.16 -18.80
CA PRO A 256 -4.24 -10.43 -18.61
C PRO A 256 -3.16 -10.29 -17.52
N PRO A 257 -2.86 -11.38 -16.79
CA PRO A 257 -1.73 -11.42 -15.89
C PRO A 257 -0.44 -10.98 -16.61
N PRO A 258 0.43 -10.18 -15.97
CA PRO A 258 1.75 -9.90 -16.54
C PRO A 258 2.52 -11.20 -16.73
N SER A 259 3.36 -11.31 -17.75
CA SER A 259 4.25 -12.45 -17.97
C SER A 259 5.68 -12.16 -17.50
N PHE A 260 6.44 -13.21 -17.18
CA PHE A 260 7.82 -13.04 -16.74
C PHE A 260 8.68 -12.39 -17.82
N GLU A 261 8.66 -12.90 -19.05
CA GLU A 261 9.56 -12.50 -20.13
C GLU A 261 9.23 -11.11 -20.70
N SER A 262 7.93 -10.79 -20.87
CA SER A 262 7.52 -9.52 -21.47
C SER A 262 7.50 -8.35 -20.49
N ASP A 263 7.10 -8.60 -19.24
CA ASP A 263 6.76 -7.53 -18.30
C ASP A 263 7.76 -7.41 -17.14
N ILE A 264 8.27 -8.54 -16.62
CA ILE A 264 9.10 -8.55 -15.39
C ILE A 264 10.59 -8.58 -15.69
N LEU A 265 11.02 -9.42 -16.63
CA LEU A 265 12.42 -9.59 -16.99
C LEU A 265 13.07 -8.29 -17.45
N PRO A 266 12.42 -7.38 -18.23
CA PRO A 266 13.00 -6.09 -18.56
C PRO A 266 13.31 -5.23 -17.33
N ILE A 267 12.43 -5.24 -16.32
CA ILE A 267 12.63 -4.51 -15.06
C ILE A 267 13.82 -5.08 -14.30
N LEU A 268 13.86 -6.41 -14.13
CA LEU A 268 14.96 -7.09 -13.43
C LEU A 268 16.30 -6.91 -14.16
N THR A 269 16.28 -6.93 -15.49
CA THR A 269 17.47 -6.71 -16.32
C THR A 269 18.02 -5.31 -16.12
N ALA A 270 17.15 -4.29 -16.16
CA ALA A 270 17.56 -2.90 -16.04
C ALA A 270 18.01 -2.53 -14.61
N LYS A 271 17.48 -3.18 -13.58
CA LYS A 271 17.60 -2.72 -12.18
C LYS A 271 18.32 -3.69 -11.23
N CYS A 272 18.46 -4.96 -11.59
CA CYS A 272 18.92 -6.00 -10.66
C CYS A 272 20.05 -6.88 -11.20
N HIS A 273 20.16 -7.08 -12.51
CA HIS A 273 21.11 -8.05 -13.10
C HIS A 273 22.58 -7.68 -12.93
N ASP A 274 22.90 -6.42 -12.68
CA ASP A 274 24.28 -5.98 -12.37
C ASP A 274 24.86 -6.71 -11.14
N CYS A 275 24.02 -7.01 -10.14
CA CYS A 275 24.41 -7.71 -8.90
C CYS A 275 23.87 -9.15 -8.80
N HIS A 276 22.74 -9.44 -9.45
CA HIS A 276 22.02 -10.71 -9.37
C HIS A 276 21.75 -11.31 -10.76
N GLY A 277 22.78 -11.34 -11.59
CA GLY A 277 22.73 -11.81 -12.98
C GLY A 277 23.86 -12.76 -13.35
N ALA A 278 24.35 -12.64 -14.59
CA ALA A 278 25.35 -13.57 -15.12
C ALA A 278 26.73 -13.35 -14.50
N ASP A 279 27.10 -12.08 -14.35
CA ASP A 279 28.44 -11.63 -13.98
C ASP A 279 28.64 -11.59 -12.46
N ALA A 280 27.57 -11.28 -11.71
CA ALA A 280 27.53 -11.29 -10.26
C ALA A 280 26.26 -11.99 -9.77
N ARG A 281 26.39 -12.75 -8.66
CA ARG A 281 25.29 -13.44 -7.99
C ARG A 281 25.39 -13.19 -6.50
N GLU A 282 25.25 -11.93 -6.10
CA GLU A 282 25.28 -11.55 -4.69
C GLU A 282 24.22 -12.33 -3.91
N ALA A 283 24.58 -12.76 -2.70
CA ALA A 283 23.78 -13.68 -1.89
C ALA A 283 23.36 -14.97 -2.64
N GLN A 284 24.17 -15.44 -3.60
CA GLN A 284 23.90 -16.59 -4.47
C GLN A 284 22.58 -16.51 -5.27
N LEU A 285 22.02 -15.32 -5.41
CA LEU A 285 20.76 -15.10 -6.11
C LEU A 285 21.00 -14.80 -7.61
N ASP A 286 20.22 -15.44 -8.47
CA ASP A 286 20.21 -15.20 -9.92
C ASP A 286 18.76 -14.89 -10.35
N LEU A 287 18.54 -13.71 -10.92
CA LEU A 287 17.21 -13.18 -11.29
C LEU A 287 16.94 -13.26 -12.79
N ARG A 288 17.70 -14.07 -13.54
CA ARG A 288 17.59 -14.15 -15.00
C ARG A 288 16.51 -15.10 -15.50
N THR A 289 16.18 -16.12 -14.70
CA THR A 289 15.14 -17.11 -15.03
C THR A 289 14.20 -17.28 -13.86
N LEU A 290 12.96 -17.65 -14.12
CA LEU A 290 11.99 -17.91 -13.07
C LEU A 290 12.40 -19.13 -12.23
N SER A 291 13.01 -20.14 -12.85
CA SER A 291 13.55 -21.31 -12.14
C SER A 291 14.57 -20.90 -11.06
N GLU A 292 15.48 -19.98 -11.38
CA GLU A 292 16.47 -19.47 -10.43
C GLU A 292 15.87 -18.53 -9.38
N ILE A 293 14.90 -17.69 -9.75
CA ILE A 293 14.16 -16.83 -8.82
C ILE A 293 13.42 -17.67 -7.75
N LEU A 294 12.81 -18.78 -8.17
CA LEU A 294 12.09 -19.69 -7.27
C LEU A 294 13.05 -20.52 -6.40
N ARG A 295 14.23 -20.86 -6.91
CA ARG A 295 15.31 -21.44 -6.10
C ARG A 295 15.76 -20.46 -5.02
N GLY A 296 15.86 -19.19 -5.40
CA GLY A 296 16.33 -18.10 -4.57
C GLY A 296 17.82 -18.18 -4.26
N GLY A 297 18.24 -17.44 -3.24
CA GLY A 297 19.65 -17.33 -2.85
C GLY A 297 19.92 -17.88 -1.44
N GLU A 298 20.92 -17.30 -0.78
CA GLU A 298 21.34 -17.63 0.59
C GLU A 298 20.25 -17.45 1.63
N ASN A 299 19.20 -16.67 1.34
CA ASN A 299 18.07 -16.41 2.24
C ASN A 299 16.80 -17.20 1.87
N GLY A 300 16.90 -18.16 0.94
CA GLY A 300 15.76 -18.92 0.43
C GLY A 300 15.13 -18.29 -0.82
N PRO A 301 13.93 -18.76 -1.21
CA PRO A 301 13.23 -18.31 -2.43
C PRO A 301 13.04 -16.80 -2.48
N ALA A 302 13.32 -16.19 -3.63
CA ALA A 302 13.07 -14.75 -3.81
C ALA A 302 11.57 -14.48 -4.01
N VAL A 303 10.85 -15.42 -4.62
CA VAL A 303 9.42 -15.32 -4.91
C VAL A 303 8.68 -16.57 -4.41
N LEU A 304 7.55 -16.35 -3.77
CA LEU A 304 6.54 -17.35 -3.45
C LEU A 304 5.34 -17.16 -4.39
N ARG A 305 5.09 -18.12 -5.28
CA ARG A 305 3.99 -18.04 -6.25
C ARG A 305 2.65 -17.84 -5.55
N GLY A 306 1.90 -16.81 -5.96
CA GLY A 306 0.60 -16.47 -5.39
C GLY A 306 0.67 -15.64 -4.10
N ASP A 307 1.85 -15.45 -3.52
CA ASP A 307 2.05 -14.74 -2.26
C ASP A 307 3.12 -13.64 -2.37
N PRO A 308 2.74 -12.44 -2.87
CA PRO A 308 3.64 -11.29 -2.91
C PRO A 308 4.13 -10.87 -1.52
N HIS A 309 3.28 -10.95 -0.49
CA HIS A 309 3.64 -10.51 0.87
C HIS A 309 4.65 -11.43 1.53
N GLY A 310 4.62 -12.74 1.24
CA GLY A 310 5.64 -13.68 1.68
C GLY A 310 6.89 -13.72 0.80
N SER A 311 6.93 -12.97 -0.32
CA SER A 311 8.05 -12.97 -1.24
C SER A 311 9.15 -11.99 -0.83
N LEU A 312 10.35 -12.50 -0.55
CA LEU A 312 11.49 -11.69 -0.12
C LEU A 312 11.86 -10.58 -1.11
N LEU A 313 11.73 -10.86 -2.42
CA LEU A 313 11.96 -9.88 -3.47
C LEU A 313 11.08 -8.64 -3.30
N VAL A 314 9.79 -8.84 -3.00
CA VAL A 314 8.83 -7.75 -2.82
C VAL A 314 9.16 -6.96 -1.56
N ASP A 315 9.43 -7.65 -0.45
CA ASP A 315 9.76 -7.02 0.83
C ASP A 315 10.99 -6.11 0.73
N LEU A 316 12.08 -6.60 0.13
CA LEU A 316 13.32 -5.83 -0.02
C LEU A 316 13.16 -4.64 -0.98
N VAL A 317 12.36 -4.79 -2.05
CA VAL A 317 12.07 -3.69 -2.96
C VAL A 317 11.17 -2.64 -2.32
N ALA A 318 10.10 -3.07 -1.66
CA ALA A 318 9.13 -2.17 -1.01
C ALA A 318 9.76 -1.37 0.13
N THR A 319 10.69 -1.98 0.88
CA THR A 319 11.45 -1.29 1.95
C THR A 319 12.60 -0.44 1.41
N GLY A 320 12.84 -0.43 0.08
CA GLY A 320 13.89 0.35 -0.56
C GLY A 320 15.31 -0.13 -0.24
N GLN A 321 15.45 -1.35 0.28
CA GLN A 321 16.74 -2.00 0.48
C GLN A 321 17.33 -2.48 -0.85
N MET A 322 16.48 -2.80 -1.82
CA MET A 322 16.86 -3.23 -3.16
C MET A 322 16.10 -2.47 -4.25
N PRO A 323 16.79 -2.05 -5.34
CA PRO A 323 18.24 -1.91 -5.44
C PRO A 323 18.80 -0.92 -4.40
N PRO A 324 20.07 -1.09 -3.98
CA PRO A 324 20.70 -0.22 -2.98
C PRO A 324 20.93 1.20 -3.52
N ASP A 325 21.09 1.37 -4.84
CA ASP A 325 21.11 2.68 -5.48
C ASP A 325 19.69 3.25 -5.55
N SER A 326 19.47 4.37 -4.87
CA SER A 326 18.19 5.08 -4.86
C SER A 326 17.71 5.50 -6.25
N ASN A 327 18.63 5.76 -7.20
CA ASN A 327 18.29 6.15 -8.56
C ASN A 327 17.74 4.99 -9.41
N ASN A 328 18.05 3.75 -9.00
CA ASN A 328 17.61 2.54 -9.70
C ASN A 328 16.44 1.84 -9.01
N ARG A 329 15.82 2.47 -8.00
CA ARG A 329 14.63 1.92 -7.33
C ARG A 329 13.49 1.69 -8.32
N LEU A 330 12.69 0.66 -8.03
CA LEU A 330 11.46 0.46 -8.75
C LEU A 330 10.51 1.61 -8.43
N SER A 331 9.89 2.14 -9.47
CA SER A 331 8.73 3.01 -9.35
C SER A 331 7.57 2.26 -8.71
N ALA A 332 6.60 2.99 -8.17
CA ALA A 332 5.37 2.40 -7.65
C ALA A 332 4.64 1.52 -8.69
N THR A 333 4.68 1.91 -9.96
CA THR A 333 4.09 1.15 -11.07
C THR A 333 4.82 -0.16 -11.33
N GLU A 334 6.15 -0.15 -11.33
CA GLU A 334 6.96 -1.38 -11.52
C GLU A 334 6.78 -2.35 -10.34
N LEU A 335 6.76 -1.85 -9.10
CA LEU A 335 6.48 -2.67 -7.92
C LEU A 335 5.06 -3.27 -7.95
N ALA A 336 4.07 -2.49 -8.38
CA ALA A 336 2.71 -2.99 -8.58
C ALA A 336 2.65 -4.10 -9.66
N LEU A 337 3.41 -3.94 -10.76
CA LEU A 337 3.50 -4.95 -11.81
C LEU A 337 4.11 -6.26 -11.28
N LEU A 338 5.19 -6.14 -10.48
CA LEU A 338 5.83 -7.28 -9.82
C LEU A 338 4.86 -8.00 -8.86
N ASN A 339 4.14 -7.24 -8.03
CA ASN A 339 3.13 -7.80 -7.12
C ASN A 339 2.02 -8.55 -7.87
N ARG A 340 1.49 -7.97 -8.95
CA ARG A 340 0.46 -8.60 -9.78
C ARG A 340 0.97 -9.89 -10.43
N TRP A 341 2.19 -9.89 -10.97
CA TRP A 341 2.80 -11.08 -11.57
C TRP A 341 2.92 -12.21 -10.54
N ILE A 342 3.47 -11.92 -9.35
CA ILE A 342 3.61 -12.91 -8.27
C ILE A 342 2.23 -13.41 -7.83
N LYS A 343 1.28 -12.50 -7.62
CA LYS A 343 -0.08 -12.83 -7.18
C LYS A 343 -0.79 -13.74 -8.19
N SER A 344 -0.51 -13.56 -9.48
CA SER A 344 -1.05 -14.39 -10.57
C SER A 344 -0.34 -15.74 -10.72
N GLY A 345 0.53 -16.10 -9.77
CA GLY A 345 1.25 -17.38 -9.76
C GLY A 345 2.58 -17.34 -10.51
N ALA A 346 3.11 -16.15 -10.83
CA ALA A 346 4.33 -15.94 -11.61
C ALA A 346 4.29 -16.71 -12.95
N PRO A 347 3.38 -16.37 -13.87
CA PRO A 347 3.35 -17.00 -15.19
C PRO A 347 4.63 -16.65 -15.97
N ALA A 348 5.13 -17.62 -16.74
CA ALA A 348 6.29 -17.50 -17.60
C ALA A 348 6.11 -18.36 -18.85
N GLU A 349 6.74 -17.95 -19.94
CA GLU A 349 6.83 -18.72 -21.19
C GLU A 349 7.88 -19.84 -21.10
N GLU A 350 8.92 -19.65 -20.27
CA GLU A 350 9.95 -20.65 -20.05
C GLU A 350 9.42 -21.93 -19.35
N GLU A 351 10.04 -23.07 -19.68
CA GLU A 351 9.81 -24.31 -18.94
C GLU A 351 10.46 -24.20 -17.55
N ILE A 352 9.63 -24.21 -16.51
CA ILE A 352 10.11 -24.08 -15.13
C ILE A 352 10.66 -25.42 -14.63
N VAL A 353 11.94 -25.44 -14.28
CA VAL A 353 12.60 -26.61 -13.70
C VAL A 353 12.74 -26.41 -12.19
N ALA A 354 12.30 -27.40 -11.40
CA ALA A 354 12.50 -27.38 -9.97
C ALA A 354 13.98 -27.64 -9.64
N LEU A 355 14.68 -26.58 -9.26
CA LEU A 355 16.08 -26.66 -8.84
C LEU A 355 16.18 -26.95 -7.33
N PRO A 356 17.21 -27.70 -6.88
CA PRO A 356 17.43 -27.91 -5.46
C PRO A 356 17.77 -26.58 -4.78
N PRO A 357 17.25 -26.30 -3.57
CA PRO A 357 17.63 -25.12 -2.80
C PRO A 357 19.14 -25.07 -2.55
N HIS A 358 19.68 -23.86 -2.40
CA HIS A 358 21.03 -23.68 -1.88
C HIS A 358 21.12 -24.30 -0.48
N ALA A 359 22.06 -25.23 -0.29
CA ALA A 359 22.26 -25.88 1.00
C ALA A 359 22.87 -24.88 2.00
N GLN A 360 22.02 -24.21 2.79
CA GLN A 360 22.47 -23.32 3.88
C GLN A 360 23.14 -24.09 5.03
N VAL A 361 22.80 -25.37 5.20
CA VAL A 361 23.30 -26.24 6.26
C VAL A 361 23.74 -27.56 5.64
N THR A 362 25.05 -27.79 5.61
CA THR A 362 25.63 -29.02 5.10
C THR A 362 25.37 -30.19 6.03
N ALA A 363 25.60 -31.41 5.55
CA ALA A 363 25.58 -32.58 6.43
C ALA A 363 26.61 -32.45 7.57
N ALA A 364 27.75 -31.80 7.34
CA ALA A 364 28.77 -31.57 8.35
C ALA A 364 28.30 -30.58 9.44
N ASP A 365 27.65 -29.47 9.04
CA ASP A 365 27.13 -28.47 9.98
C ASP A 365 26.12 -29.08 10.95
N ARG A 366 25.30 -30.03 10.47
CA ARG A 366 24.34 -30.75 11.31
C ARG A 366 25.01 -31.54 12.44
N HIS A 367 26.29 -31.86 12.35
CA HIS A 367 27.05 -32.54 13.41
C HIS A 367 27.57 -31.59 14.50
N TYR A 368 27.44 -30.28 14.33
CA TYR A 368 27.84 -29.32 15.35
C TYR A 368 27.02 -29.51 16.64
N TRP A 369 27.68 -29.38 17.80
CA TRP A 369 27.13 -29.78 19.10
C TRP A 369 25.78 -29.12 19.43
N ALA A 370 25.54 -27.89 18.97
CA ALA A 370 24.30 -27.14 19.21
C ALA A 370 23.11 -27.64 18.38
N PHE A 371 23.34 -28.34 17.28
CA PHE A 371 22.30 -28.94 16.44
C PHE A 371 22.04 -30.41 16.77
N GLN A 372 22.76 -30.98 17.75
CA GLN A 372 22.53 -32.32 18.26
C GLN A 372 21.50 -32.28 19.39
N PRO A 373 20.55 -33.22 19.45
CA PRO A 373 19.62 -33.32 20.57
C PRO A 373 20.39 -33.40 21.90
N PRO A 374 20.07 -32.57 22.91
CA PRO A 374 20.73 -32.62 24.20
C PRO A 374 20.62 -34.02 24.81
N ARG A 375 21.75 -34.64 25.10
CA ARG A 375 21.81 -35.94 25.80
C ARG A 375 22.19 -35.69 27.24
N LYS A 376 21.39 -36.22 28.17
CA LYS A 376 21.71 -36.16 29.59
C LYS A 376 23.00 -36.96 29.84
N ALA A 377 24.08 -36.26 30.18
CA ALA A 377 25.33 -36.91 30.57
C ALA A 377 25.15 -37.59 31.94
N ALA A 378 25.71 -38.79 32.09
CA ALA A 378 25.79 -39.43 33.39
C ALA A 378 26.74 -38.63 34.29
N GLU A 379 26.32 -38.35 35.51
CA GLU A 379 27.15 -37.64 36.47
C GLU A 379 28.36 -38.50 36.86
N PRO A 380 29.59 -37.94 36.81
CA PRO A 380 30.76 -38.71 37.15
C PRO A 380 30.83 -39.00 38.65
N ALA A 381 31.41 -40.16 38.98
CA ALA A 381 31.84 -40.44 40.33
C ALA A 381 33.08 -39.60 40.66
N VAL A 382 33.05 -38.93 41.81
CA VAL A 382 34.13 -38.07 42.31
C VAL A 382 34.40 -38.43 43.78
N ARG A 383 35.65 -38.29 44.21
CA ARG A 383 36.11 -38.59 45.57
C ARG A 383 35.54 -37.59 46.57
N SER A 384 35.57 -36.31 46.24
CA SER A 384 35.05 -35.22 47.09
C SER A 384 33.59 -34.89 46.77
N ALA A 385 32.73 -35.91 46.77
CA ALA A 385 31.31 -35.77 46.41
C ALA A 385 30.53 -34.84 47.37
N ASP A 386 31.00 -34.69 48.60
CA ASP A 386 30.51 -33.78 49.64
C ASP A 386 30.76 -32.29 49.30
N ARG A 387 31.74 -31.99 48.45
CA ARG A 387 32.04 -30.63 47.96
C ARG A 387 31.22 -30.23 46.73
N ALA A 388 30.51 -31.15 46.09
CA ALA A 388 29.67 -30.87 44.93
C ALA A 388 28.30 -30.32 45.35
N ARG A 389 27.99 -29.06 45.03
CA ARG A 389 26.70 -28.41 45.36
C ARG A 389 25.67 -28.59 44.25
N THR A 390 26.14 -28.80 43.03
CA THR A 390 25.33 -29.03 41.82
C THR A 390 25.86 -30.22 41.04
N SER A 391 25.08 -30.73 40.09
CA SER A 391 25.54 -31.77 39.16
C SER A 391 26.72 -31.32 38.30
N ILE A 392 26.81 -30.02 37.97
CA ILE A 392 27.93 -29.40 37.23
C ILE A 392 29.23 -29.54 38.03
N ASP A 393 29.19 -29.38 39.35
CA ASP A 393 30.36 -29.48 40.21
C ASP A 393 31.00 -30.86 40.15
N ARG A 394 30.21 -31.91 39.96
CA ARG A 394 30.74 -33.28 39.79
C ARG A 394 31.56 -33.40 38.51
N PHE A 395 31.14 -32.76 37.42
CA PHE A 395 31.92 -32.73 36.17
C PHE A 395 33.22 -31.95 36.33
N LEU A 396 33.21 -30.84 37.07
CA LEU A 396 34.40 -30.04 37.36
C LEU A 396 35.36 -30.80 38.30
N LEU A 397 34.86 -31.35 39.41
CA LEU A 397 35.64 -32.15 40.35
C LEU A 397 36.25 -33.39 39.69
N SER A 398 35.53 -34.06 38.79
CA SER A 398 36.07 -35.22 38.06
C SER A 398 37.32 -34.85 37.25
N LYS A 399 37.33 -33.66 36.62
CA LYS A 399 38.50 -33.17 35.87
C LYS A 399 39.63 -32.70 36.79
N LEU A 400 39.31 -32.01 37.88
CA LEU A 400 40.29 -31.55 38.87
C LEU A 400 40.97 -32.73 39.57
N GLU A 401 40.19 -33.70 40.03
CA GLU A 401 40.69 -34.89 40.71
C GLU A 401 41.59 -35.74 39.81
N ALA A 402 41.27 -35.85 38.51
CA ALA A 402 42.14 -36.52 37.54
C ALA A 402 43.51 -35.83 37.39
N GLN A 403 43.60 -34.55 37.73
CA GLN A 403 44.84 -33.76 37.77
C GLN A 403 45.43 -33.64 39.18
N GLY A 404 44.88 -34.36 40.17
CA GLY A 404 45.32 -34.29 41.57
C GLY A 404 44.90 -33.01 42.31
N LEU A 405 43.97 -32.25 41.75
CA LEU A 405 43.43 -31.01 42.31
C LEU A 405 42.06 -31.24 42.94
N GLY A 406 41.64 -30.28 43.77
CA GLY A 406 40.28 -30.18 44.30
C GLY A 406 39.83 -28.71 44.31
N PHE A 407 38.58 -28.47 44.68
CA PHE A 407 38.13 -27.09 44.92
C PHE A 407 38.89 -26.47 46.08
N SER A 408 39.21 -25.18 45.95
CA SER A 408 39.73 -24.37 47.07
C SER A 408 38.79 -24.46 48.27
N PRO A 409 39.28 -24.27 49.50
CA PRO A 409 38.40 -24.10 50.66
C PRO A 409 37.39 -22.97 50.42
N ASP A 410 36.21 -23.11 51.03
CA ASP A 410 35.12 -22.13 50.92
C ASP A 410 35.38 -20.87 51.75
#